data_AF-A0A6G3XC73-F1
#
_entry.id   AF-A0A6G3XC73-F1
#
_cell.length_a   1.000
_cell.length_b   1.000
_cell.length_c   1.000
_cell.angle_alpha   90.00
_cell.angle_beta   90.00
_cell.angle_gamma   90.00
#
_symmetry.space_group_name_H-M   'P 1'
#
loop_
_entity.id
_entity.type
_entity.pdbx_description
1 polymer ?
#
loop_
_entity_poly.entity_id
_entity_poly.type
_entity_poly.pdbx_seq_one_letter_code
_entity_poly.pdbx_strand_id
1 'polypeptide(L)'
;GWTAAGQVASGVGVPADQVRFADVNADGFADYLSVATGGAVQAWLNKGGTGIGGWTAAGQIASGTGAPGSSVRFADVNADR
;
A
#
# COMPACT_ATOMS: atom_id res chain seq x y z
N GLY A 1 -23.61 2.33 8.61
CA GLY A 1 -22.90 1.83 9.79
C GLY A 1 -21.61 1.17 9.34
N TRP A 2 -20.63 1.03 10.23
CA TRP A 2 -19.39 0.30 9.92
C TRP A 2 -19.60 -1.20 10.12
N THR A 3 -19.09 -2.01 9.18
CA THR A 3 -19.10 -3.48 9.28
C THR A 3 -17.66 -3.95 9.38
N ALA A 4 -17.38 -4.87 10.31
CA ALA A 4 -16.05 -5.44 10.44
C ALA A 4 -15.70 -6.30 9.22
N ALA A 5 -14.56 -6.01 8.58
CA ALA A 5 -14.03 -6.79 7.46
C ALA A 5 -13.19 -8.01 7.89
N GLY A 6 -12.91 -8.15 9.20
CA GLY A 6 -11.97 -9.15 9.71
C GLY A 6 -10.53 -8.82 9.32
N GLN A 7 -9.71 -9.86 9.19
CA GLN A 7 -8.32 -9.71 8.76
C GLN A 7 -8.25 -9.58 7.23
N VAL A 8 -7.66 -8.47 6.75
CA VAL A 8 -7.52 -8.17 5.31
C VAL A 8 -6.10 -8.32 4.77
N ALA A 9 -5.11 -8.49 5.66
CA ALA A 9 -3.72 -8.76 5.31
C ALA A 9 -3.01 -9.49 6.46
N SER A 10 -2.04 -10.35 6.14
CA SER A 10 -1.15 -10.98 7.12
C SER A 10 -0.08 -10.01 7.66
N GLY A 11 0.17 -8.92 6.93
CA GLY A 11 1.32 -8.05 7.14
C GLY A 11 2.60 -8.65 6.56
N VAL A 12 3.64 -7.81 6.49
CA VAL A 12 4.93 -8.11 5.85
C VAL A 12 6.12 -7.93 6.81
N GLY A 13 5.86 -7.92 8.12
CA GLY A 13 6.89 -7.82 9.15
C GLY A 13 7.48 -6.42 9.35
N VAL A 14 6.76 -5.37 8.96
CA VAL A 14 7.16 -3.96 9.21
C VAL A 14 6.35 -3.35 10.35
N PRO A 15 6.89 -2.33 11.03
CA PRO A 15 6.14 -1.51 11.99
C PRO A 15 4.86 -0.91 11.38
N ALA A 16 3.80 -0.80 12.18
CA ALA A 16 2.49 -0.34 11.71
C ALA A 16 2.52 1.10 11.17
N ASP A 17 3.40 1.95 11.70
CA ASP A 17 3.60 3.33 11.25
C ASP A 17 4.28 3.44 9.88
N GLN A 18 4.82 2.35 9.35
CA GLN A 18 5.35 2.24 7.97
C GLN A 18 4.32 1.70 6.98
N VAL A 19 3.15 1.23 7.44
CA VAL A 19 2.11 0.69 6.56
C VAL A 19 1.26 1.83 6.01
N ARG A 20 1.01 1.81 4.70
CA ARG A 20 0.06 2.69 4.03
C ARG A 20 -0.86 1.86 3.14
N PHE A 21 -2.07 2.37 2.93
CA PHE A 21 -3.01 1.84 1.94
C PHE A 21 -3.32 2.94 0.95
N ALA A 22 -3.11 2.65 -0.34
CA ALA A 22 -3.45 3.52 -1.45
C ALA A 22 -3.60 2.67 -2.70
N ASP A 23 -4.48 3.06 -3.61
CA ASP A 23 -4.63 2.41 -4.90
C ASP A 23 -3.54 2.95 -5.85
N VAL A 24 -2.47 2.19 -6.08
CA VAL A 24 -1.29 2.65 -6.84
C VAL A 24 -1.25 2.13 -8.28
N ASN A 25 -2.04 1.10 -8.59
CA ASN A 25 -2.25 0.64 -9.96
C ASN A 25 -3.61 1.10 -10.54
N ALA A 26 -4.42 1.75 -9.72
CA ALA A 26 -5.70 2.35 -10.00
C ALA A 26 -6.73 1.34 -10.55
N ASP A 27 -6.78 0.15 -9.94
CA ASP A 27 -7.78 -0.87 -10.25
C ASP A 27 -9.04 -0.81 -9.36
N GLY A 28 -9.13 0.21 -8.50
CA GLY A 28 -10.25 0.44 -7.60
C GLY A 28 -10.09 -0.25 -6.24
N PHE A 29 -9.00 -0.97 -6.01
CA PHE A 29 -8.69 -1.60 -4.73
C PHE A 29 -7.46 -0.94 -4.09
N ALA A 30 -7.53 -0.68 -2.79
CA ALA A 30 -6.35 -0.17 -2.07
C ALA A 30 -5.28 -1.25 -1.96
N ASP A 31 -4.06 -0.90 -2.36
CA ASP A 31 -2.87 -1.74 -2.28
C ASP A 31 -2.18 -1.62 -0.91
N TYR A 32 -1.42 -2.64 -0.52
CA TYR A 32 -0.64 -2.64 0.70
C TYR A 32 0.75 -2.10 0.39
N LEU A 33 1.16 -1.05 1.10
CA LEU A 33 2.45 -0.40 0.91
C LEU A 33 3.24 -0.42 2.22
N SER A 34 4.52 -0.77 2.15
CA SER A 34 5.47 -0.47 3.21
C SER A 34 6.37 0.69 2.80
N VAL A 35 6.44 1.71 3.67
CA VAL A 35 7.23 2.91 3.45
C VAL A 35 8.38 2.92 4.45
N ALA A 36 9.59 2.70 3.95
CA ALA A 36 10.79 2.74 4.77
C ALA A 36 11.08 4.16 5.27
N THR A 37 11.93 4.29 6.30
CA THR A 37 12.31 5.58 6.89
C THR A 37 12.85 6.58 5.86
N GLY A 38 13.59 6.12 4.85
CA GLY A 38 14.12 6.96 3.76
C GLY A 38 13.17 7.17 2.57
N GLY A 39 11.90 6.80 2.71
CA GLY A 39 10.85 6.99 1.71
C GLY A 39 10.81 5.95 0.59
N ALA A 40 11.62 4.88 0.67
CA ALA A 40 11.51 3.75 -0.25
C ALA A 40 10.19 3.01 -0.05
N VAL A 41 9.55 2.56 -1.13
CA VAL A 41 8.23 1.93 -1.09
C VAL A 41 8.25 0.54 -1.73
N GLN A 42 7.84 -0.48 -0.97
CA GLN A 42 7.47 -1.80 -1.50
C GLN A 42 5.95 -1.91 -1.57
N ALA A 43 5.44 -2.56 -2.61
CA ALA A 43 4.01 -2.70 -2.85
C ALA A 43 3.57 -4.15 -3.05
N TRP A 44 2.37 -4.43 -2.55
CA TRP A 44 1.60 -5.65 -2.82
C TRP A 44 0.22 -5.24 -3.33
N LEU A 45 -0.07 -5.61 -4.57
CA LEU A 45 -1.28 -5.23 -5.26
C LEU A 45 -2.46 -6.08 -4.81
N ASN A 46 -3.57 -5.43 -4.47
CA ASN A 46 -4.83 -6.12 -4.23
C ASN A 46 -5.47 -6.50 -5.58
N LYS A 47 -6.07 -7.69 -5.68
CA LYS A 47 -6.70 -8.20 -6.91
C LYS A 47 -8.18 -8.55 -6.69
N GLY A 48 -8.81 -7.96 -5.68
CA GLY A 48 -10.26 -8.09 -5.44
C GLY A 48 -10.67 -9.38 -4.72
N GLY A 49 -9.90 -9.79 -3.69
CA GLY A 49 -10.20 -10.96 -2.86
C GLY A 49 -11.04 -10.67 -1.60
N THR A 50 -11.40 -11.73 -0.87
CA THR A 50 -11.95 -11.62 0.49
C THR A 50 -10.93 -12.13 1.52
N GLY A 51 -10.86 -11.48 2.68
CA GLY A 51 -9.90 -11.82 3.73
C GLY A 51 -8.45 -11.55 3.32
N ILE A 52 -7.56 -12.52 3.53
CA ILE A 52 -6.11 -12.42 3.26
C ILE A 52 -5.69 -12.88 1.86
N GLY A 53 -6.64 -13.26 0.99
CA GLY A 53 -6.36 -13.73 -0.38
C GLY A 53 -6.32 -12.60 -1.40
N GLY A 54 -5.72 -12.85 -2.58
CA GLY A 54 -5.78 -11.94 -3.72
C GLY A 54 -4.68 -10.88 -3.77
N TRP A 55 -3.55 -11.08 -3.09
CA TRP A 55 -2.41 -10.16 -3.14
C TRP A 55 -1.35 -10.63 -4.16
N THR A 56 -0.76 -9.71 -4.91
CA THR A 56 0.40 -9.97 -5.79
C THR A 56 1.54 -9.01 -5.44
N ALA A 57 2.76 -9.51 -5.26
CA ALA A 57 3.91 -8.63 -5.03
C ALA A 57 4.21 -7.80 -6.28
N ALA A 58 4.22 -6.47 -6.16
CA ALA A 58 4.72 -5.55 -7.19
C ALA A 58 6.20 -5.20 -6.99
N GLY A 59 6.74 -5.46 -5.79
CA GLY A 59 8.13 -5.15 -5.44
C GLY A 59 8.33 -3.67 -5.15
N GLN A 60 9.54 -3.17 -5.40
CA GLN A 60 9.89 -1.78 -5.14
C GLN A 60 9.31 -0.86 -6.22
N ILE A 61 8.40 0.03 -5.82
CA ILE A 61 7.79 1.01 -6.73
C ILE A 61 8.37 2.42 -6.58
N ALA A 62 9.14 2.65 -5.50
CA ALA A 62 9.91 3.87 -5.31
C ALA A 62 11.20 3.59 -4.53
N SER A 63 12.32 4.16 -5.01
CA SER A 63 13.62 4.05 -4.34
C SER A 63 13.72 4.87 -3.05
N GLY A 64 12.87 5.88 -2.90
CA GLY A 64 13.00 6.91 -1.89
C GLY A 64 14.03 7.98 -2.27
N THR A 65 13.99 9.10 -1.57
CA THR A 65 14.89 10.26 -1.76
C THR A 65 15.77 10.53 -0.54
N GLY A 66 15.64 9.72 0.51
CA GLY A 66 16.20 10.00 1.84
C GLY A 66 15.31 10.89 2.71
N ALA A 67 14.23 11.46 2.16
CA ALA A 67 13.22 12.14 2.96
C ALA A 67 12.49 11.16 3.90
N PRO A 68 11.99 11.63 5.06
CA PRO A 68 11.24 10.80 5.98
C PRO A 68 10.04 10.12 5.31
N GLY A 69 9.83 8.83 5.60
CA GLY A 69 8.64 8.10 5.13
C GLY A 69 7.31 8.74 5.52
N SER A 70 7.28 9.52 6.61
CA SER A 70 6.12 10.32 7.02
C SER A 70 5.76 11.45 6.04
N SER A 71 6.70 11.88 5.21
CA SER A 71 6.52 12.89 4.16
C SER A 71 6.00 12.29 2.84
N VAL A 72 5.95 10.96 2.71
CA VAL A 72 5.44 10.30 1.49
C VAL A 72 3.91 10.44 1.41
N ARG A 73 3.42 10.73 0.20
CA ARG A 73 2.00 10.81 -0.15
C ARG A 73 1.76 10.05 -1.44
N PHE A 74 0.59 9.44 -1.54
CA PHE A 74 0.12 8.73 -2.73
C PHE A 74 -1.15 9.43 -3.22
N ALA A 75 -1.20 9.74 -4.50
CA ALA A 75 -2.34 10.36 -5.15
C ALA A 75 -2.28 10.07 -6.64
N ASP A 76 -3.46 9.95 -7.26
CA ASP A 76 -3.60 10.14 -8.68
C ASP A 76 -3.44 11.64 -8.99
N VAL A 77 -2.45 11.98 -9.82
CA VAL A 77 -2.10 13.37 -10.16
C VAL A 77 -2.70 13.79 -11.50
N ASN A 78 -2.97 12.85 -12.40
CA ASN A 78 -3.48 13.13 -13.73
C ASN A 78 -4.98 12.87 -13.87
N ALA A 79 -5.64 12.34 -12.83
CA ALA A 79 -7.07 12.08 -12.79
C ALA A 79 -7.52 11.24 -13.98
N ASP A 80 -6.71 10.25 -14.35
CA ASP A 80 -7.01 9.38 -15.49
C ASP A 80 -7.96 8.23 -15.14
N ARG A 81 -8.47 8.22 -13.89
CA ARG A 81 -9.43 7.26 -13.35
C ARG A 81 -10.46 7.86 -12.39
#